data_AF-A0A3A9KD85-F1
#
_entry.id   AF-A0A3A9KD85-F1
#
_cell.length_a   1.000
_cell.length_b   1.000
_cell.length_c   1.000
_cell.angle_alpha   90.00
_cell.angle_beta   90.00
_cell.angle_gamma   90.00
#
_symmetry.space_group_name_H-M   'P 1'
#
loop_
_entity.id
_entity.type
_entity.pdbx_description
1 polymer ?
#
loop_
_entity_poly.entity_id
_entity_poly.type
_entity_poly.pdbx_seq_one_letter_code
_entity_poly.pdbx_strand_id
1 'polypeptide(L)'
;MKLPTCWSCSYGFKWSELLIVMDGRKQCPHCSSKQYFTAHSIFKSSVVAVPLVFIPFILKLLNTSWTMMIFIAFLLLMIYIVCLPFLYEFTNEQQHFFK
;
A
#
# COMPACT_ATOMS: atom_id res chain seq x y z
N MET A 1 -13.08 6.86 5.34
CA MET A 1 -12.01 5.90 5.01
C MET A 1 -12.65 4.55 4.69
N LYS A 2 -12.75 4.16 3.41
CA LYS A 2 -13.35 2.88 3.01
C LYS A 2 -12.26 1.82 2.97
N LEU A 3 -12.38 0.81 3.83
CA LEU A 3 -11.50 -0.36 3.82
C LEU A 3 -11.91 -1.28 2.67
N PRO A 4 -10.96 -2.01 2.05
CA PRO A 4 -11.29 -2.98 1.03
C PRO A 4 -12.11 -4.12 1.63
N THR A 5 -13.10 -4.57 0.84
CA THR A 5 -13.94 -5.72 1.16
C THR A 5 -13.49 -6.92 0.35
N CYS A 6 -13.68 -8.11 0.90
CA CYS A 6 -13.47 -9.37 0.18
C CYS A 6 -14.39 -9.44 -1.05
N TRP A 7 -13.85 -9.84 -2.21
CA TRP A 7 -14.64 -9.95 -3.44
C TRP A 7 -15.70 -11.07 -3.36
N SER A 8 -15.43 -12.14 -2.60
CA SER A 8 -16.26 -13.35 -2.57
C SER A 8 -17.34 -13.34 -1.49
N CYS A 9 -17.03 -12.83 -0.29
CA CYS A 9 -17.96 -12.83 0.84
C CYS A 9 -18.33 -11.43 1.35
N SER A 10 -17.86 -10.37 0.68
CA SER A 10 -18.10 -8.96 1.07
C SER A 10 -17.65 -8.61 2.50
N TYR A 11 -16.82 -9.46 3.13
CA TYR A 11 -16.25 -9.20 4.45
C TYR A 11 -15.36 -7.95 4.41
N GLY A 12 -15.65 -6.97 5.27
CA GLY A 12 -14.82 -5.78 5.43
C GLY A 12 -13.57 -6.11 6.25
N PHE A 13 -12.40 -6.01 5.63
CA PHE A 13 -11.14 -6.28 6.32
C PHE A 13 -10.83 -5.20 7.36
N LYS A 14 -10.23 -5.62 8.47
CA LYS A 14 -9.69 -4.68 9.47
C LYS A 14 -8.33 -4.16 9.01
N TRP A 15 -7.98 -2.94 9.41
CA TRP A 15 -6.69 -2.32 9.07
C TRP A 15 -5.48 -3.20 9.43
N SER A 16 -5.50 -3.84 10.60
CA SER A 16 -4.44 -4.77 11.05
C SER A 16 -4.33 -6.03 10.19
N GLU A 17 -5.44 -6.52 9.61
CA GLU A 17 -5.44 -7.68 8.73
C GLU A 17 -4.81 -7.35 7.38
N LEU A 18 -4.94 -6.10 6.92
CA LEU A 18 -4.42 -5.63 5.63
C LEU A 18 -2.91 -5.36 5.64
N LEU A 19 -2.30 -5.20 6.81
CA LEU A 19 -0.84 -5.07 6.95
C LEU A 19 -0.12 -6.39 6.70
N ILE A 20 -0.78 -7.51 7.01
CA ILE A 20 -0.19 -8.85 6.88
C ILE A 20 -0.57 -9.41 5.52
N VAL A 21 0.32 -9.24 4.55
CA VAL A 21 0.19 -9.78 3.19
C VAL A 21 1.34 -10.75 2.95
N MET A 22 1.04 -11.98 2.53
CA MET A 22 2.06 -12.96 2.13
C MET A 22 2.06 -13.10 0.61
N ASP A 23 3.21 -12.92 -0.03
CA ASP A 23 3.42 -13.09 -1.48
C ASP A 23 2.43 -12.33 -2.38
N GLY A 24 2.02 -11.12 -1.98
CA GLY A 24 1.08 -10.31 -2.76
C GLY A 24 -0.33 -10.92 -2.84
N ARG A 25 -0.66 -11.83 -1.91
CA ARG A 25 -1.98 -12.47 -1.79
C ARG A 25 -2.47 -12.32 -0.36
N LYS A 26 -3.77 -12.10 -0.20
CA LYS A 26 -4.41 -12.10 1.11
C LYS A 26 -5.46 -13.19 1.14
N GLN A 27 -5.35 -14.12 2.08
CA GLN A 27 -6.42 -15.08 2.30
C GLN A 27 -7.48 -14.46 3.22
N CYS A 28 -8.75 -14.55 2.82
CA CYS A 28 -9.85 -14.06 3.67
C CYS A 28 -10.04 -15.02 4.86
N PRO A 29 -10.09 -14.54 6.11
CA PRO A 29 -10.28 -15.39 7.28
C PRO A 29 -11.68 -16.01 7.35
N HIS A 30 -12.68 -15.40 6.68
CA HIS A 30 -14.07 -15.85 6.72
C HIS A 30 -14.39 -16.92 5.66
N CYS A 31 -13.92 -16.73 4.41
CA CYS A 31 -14.25 -17.64 3.30
C CYS A 31 -13.05 -18.39 2.74
N SER A 32 -11.85 -18.21 3.30
CA SER A 32 -10.59 -18.82 2.86
C SER A 32 -10.22 -18.58 1.40
N SER A 33 -10.95 -17.70 0.70
CA SER A 33 -10.68 -17.35 -0.69
C SER A 33 -9.40 -16.53 -0.79
N LYS A 34 -8.66 -16.77 -1.88
CA LYS A 34 -7.46 -16.00 -2.22
C LYS A 34 -7.91 -14.67 -2.81
N GLN A 35 -7.52 -13.58 -2.16
CA GLN A 35 -7.70 -12.22 -2.63
C GLN A 35 -6.39 -11.78 -3.28
N TYR A 36 -6.48 -11.31 -4.52
CA TYR A 36 -5.36 -10.72 -5.24
C TYR A 36 -5.54 -9.21 -5.26
N PHE A 37 -4.43 -8.47 -5.19
CA PHE A 37 -4.47 -7.02 -5.41
C PHE A 37 -4.68 -6.74 -6.89
N THR A 38 -5.53 -5.76 -7.21
CA THR A 38 -5.69 -5.30 -8.60
C THR A 38 -4.42 -4.63 -9.10
N ALA A 39 -4.20 -4.67 -10.41
CA ALA A 39 -3.13 -3.89 -11.02
C ALA A 39 -3.36 -2.39 -10.79
N HIS A 40 -4.62 -1.96 -10.80
CA HIS A 40 -4.95 -0.58 -10.46
C HIS A 40 -4.51 -0.17 -9.04
N SER A 41 -4.68 -1.05 -8.07
CA SER A 41 -4.28 -0.82 -6.68
C SER A 41 -2.76 -0.76 -6.51
N ILE A 42 -2.06 -1.73 -7.07
CA ILE A 42 -0.59 -1.72 -7.07
C ILE A 42 -0.08 -0.47 -7.79
N PHE A 43 -0.70 -0.07 -8.92
CA PHE A 43 -0.32 1.13 -9.66
C PHE A 43 -0.54 2.39 -8.83
N LYS A 44 -1.70 2.55 -8.20
CA LYS A 44 -1.98 3.65 -7.25
C LYS A 44 -0.94 3.69 -6.13
N SER A 45 -0.61 2.53 -5.54
CA SER A 45 0.40 2.46 -4.49
C SER A 45 1.79 2.88 -4.99
N SER A 46 2.17 2.47 -6.20
CA SER A 46 3.43 2.84 -6.84
C SER A 46 3.48 4.33 -7.20
N VAL A 47 2.39 4.89 -7.72
CA VAL A 47 2.28 6.33 -8.02
C VAL A 47 2.44 7.17 -6.75
N VAL A 48 1.99 6.67 -5.60
CA VAL A 48 2.19 7.34 -4.30
C VAL A 48 3.59 7.09 -3.73
N ALA A 49 4.15 5.90 -3.91
CA ALA A 49 5.46 5.52 -3.36
C ALA A 49 6.64 6.14 -4.12
N VAL A 50 6.55 6.25 -5.46
CA VAL A 50 7.65 6.75 -6.31
C VAL A 50 8.05 8.18 -5.92
N PRO A 51 7.14 9.17 -5.80
CA PRO A 51 7.50 10.51 -5.36
C PRO A 51 8.15 10.54 -3.97
N LEU A 52 7.71 9.65 -3.06
CA LEU A 52 8.25 9.54 -1.70
C LEU A 52 9.75 9.29 -1.67
N VAL A 53 10.26 8.49 -2.61
CA VAL A 53 11.69 8.18 -2.75
C VAL A 53 12.50 9.37 -3.26
N PHE A 54 11.89 10.28 -4.03
CA PHE A 54 12.56 11.46 -4.57
C PHE A 54 12.57 12.66 -3.60
N ILE A 55 11.70 12.68 -2.58
CA ILE A 55 11.68 13.74 -1.54
C ILE A 55 13.05 13.97 -0.88
N PRO A 56 13.79 12.95 -0.40
CA PRO A 56 15.11 13.17 0.21
C PRO A 56 16.12 13.79 -0.77
N PHE A 57 16.02 13.51 -2.07
CA PHE A 57 16.88 14.13 -3.09
C PHE A 57 16.59 15.64 -3.23
N ILE A 58 15.31 16.02 -3.21
CA ILE A 58 14.89 17.43 -3.24
C ILE A 58 15.35 18.16 -1.96
N LEU A 59 15.20 17.54 -0.79
CA LEU A 59 15.65 18.10 0.49
C LEU A 59 17.18 18.30 0.52
N LYS A 60 17.93 17.40 -0.11
CA LYS A 60 19.38 17.52 -0.29
C LYS A 60 19.74 18.74 -1.17
N LEU A 61 19.00 18.98 -2.26
CA LEU A 61 19.20 20.16 -3.12
C LEU A 61 18.96 21.48 -2.38
N LEU A 62 18.09 21.50 -1.37
CA LEU A 62 17.84 22.65 -0.49
C LEU A 62 18.87 22.81 0.64
N ASN A 63 19.94 22.01 0.63
CA ASN A 63 21.00 21.99 1.64
C ASN A 63 20.49 21.75 3.08
N THR A 64 19.45 20.92 3.20
CA THR A 64 18.83 20.58 4.49
C THR A 64 19.72 19.65 5.33
N SER A 65 19.72 19.84 6.65
CA SER A 65 20.45 18.98 7.59
C SER A 65 20.01 17.52 7.54
N TRP A 66 20.95 16.59 7.70
CA TRP A 66 20.72 15.15 7.73
C TRP A 66 19.72 14.71 8.80
N THR A 67 19.73 15.38 9.95
CA THR A 67 18.81 15.07 11.06
C THR A 67 17.35 15.30 10.67
N MET A 68 17.07 16.39 9.96
CA MET A 68 15.73 16.71 9.46
C MET A 68 15.30 15.75 8.36
N MET A 69 16.24 15.34 7.49
CA MET A 69 15.96 14.38 6.42
C MET A 69 15.51 13.02 6.97
N ILE A 70 16.19 12.50 8.00
CA ILE A 70 15.82 11.24 8.65
C ILE A 70 14.45 11.35 9.30
N PHE A 71 14.18 12.47 9.99
CA PHE A 71 12.89 12.69 10.66
C PHE A 71 11.72 12.75 9.67
N ILE A 72 11.90 13.47 8.56
CA ILE A 72 10.90 13.57 7.49
C ILE A 72 10.68 12.21 6.82
N ALA A 73 11.75 11.47 6.51
CA ALA A 73 11.64 10.14 5.91
C ALA A 73 10.87 9.17 6.82
N PHE A 74 11.12 9.21 8.13
CA PHE A 74 10.40 8.38 9.10
C PHE A 74 8.92 8.74 9.18
N LEU A 75 8.58 10.04 9.22
CA LEU A 75 7.19 10.50 9.19
C LEU A 75 6.46 10.08 7.92
N LEU A 76 7.09 10.23 6.76
CA LEU A 76 6.52 9.83 5.48
C LEU A 76 6.29 8.33 5.41
N LEU A 77 7.22 7.51 5.91
CA LEU A 77 7.06 6.06 5.99
C LEU A 77 5.86 5.68 6.87
N MET A 78 5.73 6.31 8.04
CA MET A 78 4.58 6.12 8.94
C MET A 78 3.25 6.43 8.24
N ILE A 79 3.16 7.57 7.56
CA ILE A 79 1.97 7.96 6.81
C ILE A 79 1.69 6.96 5.68
N TYR A 80 2.72 6.54 4.95
CA TYR A 80 2.59 5.57 3.87
C TYR A 80 1.99 4.25 4.36
N ILE A 81 2.49 3.69 5.46
CA ILE A 81 1.97 2.44 6.04
C ILE A 81 0.51 2.58 6.46
N VAL A 82 0.13 3.74 7.01
CA VAL A 82 -1.28 4.02 7.39
C VAL A 82 -2.18 4.14 6.16
N CYS A 83 -1.68 4.73 5.07
CA CYS A 83 -2.42 4.95 3.83
C CYS A 83 -2.49 3.72 2.91
N LEU A 84 -1.51 2.82 2.94
CA LEU A 84 -1.44 1.58 2.16
C LEU A 84 -2.77 0.79 2.10
N PRO A 85 -3.40 0.45 3.23
CA PRO A 85 -4.63 -0.35 3.20
C PRO A 85 -5.81 0.36 2.55
N PHE A 86 -5.79 1.68 2.44
CA PHE A 86 -6.84 2.46 1.74
C PHE A 86 -6.62 2.50 0.23
N LEU A 87 -5.41 2.21 -0.24
CA LEU A 87 -5.08 2.10 -1.66
C LEU A 87 -5.32 0.69 -2.19
N TYR A 88 -5.54 -0.29 -1.30
CA TYR A 88 -5.84 -1.66 -1.65
C TYR A 88 -7.24 -1.83 -2.22
N GLU A 89 -7.33 -2.43 -3.41
CA GLU A 89 -8.57 -2.93 -4.02
C GLU A 89 -8.36 -4.43 -4.30
N PHE A 90 -9.26 -5.26 -3.80
CA PHE A 90 -9.22 -6.72 -4.00
C PHE A 90 -9.99 -7.14 -5.25
N THR A 91 -9.45 -8.13 -5.96
CA THR A 91 -10.09 -8.77 -7.10
C THR A 91 -9.92 -10.30 -7.02
N ASN A 92 -10.74 -11.01 -7.79
CA ASN A 92 -10.66 -12.46 -7.96
C ASN A 92 -9.46 -12.88 -8.81
N GLU A 93 -9.07 -12.04 -9.78
CA GLU A 93 -8.04 -12.39 -10.76
C GLU A 93 -6.71 -11.70 -10.49
N GLN A 94 -5.63 -12.47 -10.49
CA GLN A 94 -4.28 -11.92 -10.43
C GLN A 94 -4.01 -11.14 -11.73
N GLN A 95 -4.21 -9.82 -11.69
CA GLN A 95 -3.92 -8.97 -12.83
C GLN A 95 -2.40 -8.88 -13.01
N HIS A 96 -1.89 -9.60 -14.01
CA HIS A 96 -0.52 -9.47 -14.46
C HIS A 96 -0.33 -8.10 -15.14
N PHE A 97 0.60 -7.31 -14.64
CA PHE A 97 0.92 -5.97 -15.15
C PHE A 97 1.59 -5.93 -16.52
N PHE A 98 2.00 -7.08 -17.04
CA PHE A 98 2.58 -7.22 -18.37
C PHE A 98 1.64 -8.08 -19.21
N LYS A 99 1.00 -7.46 -20.20
CA LYS A 99 0.42 -8.12 -21.36
C LYS A 99 1.08 -7.52 -22.61
#